data_AF-I7JNV0-F1
#
_entry.id   AF-I7JNV0-F1
#
_cell.length_a   1.000
_cell.length_b   1.000
_cell.length_c   1.000
_cell.angle_alpha   90.00
_cell.angle_beta   90.00
_cell.angle_gamma   90.00
#
_symmetry.space_group_name_H-M   'P 1'
#
loop_
_entity.id
_entity.type
_entity.pdbx_description
1 polymer ?
#
loop_
_entity_poly.entity_id
_entity_poly.type
_entity_poly.pdbx_seq_one_letter_code
_entity_poly.pdbx_strand_id
1 'polypeptide(L)' 'KYDFPGDDTPIIKGSAKLALEGDEGPLGKEAILKLAEALDTYIPTPERAVDGTFLMPVEDVF' A
#
# COMPACT_ATOMS: atom_id res chain seq x y z
N LYS A 1 -18.87 -11.26 10.04
CA LYS A 1 -17.57 -10.57 10.22
C LYS A 1 -16.78 -10.81 8.93
N TYR A 2 -16.02 -9.83 8.42
CA TYR A 2 -15.38 -9.90 7.09
C TYR A 2 -13.90 -10.31 7.15
N ASP A 3 -13.44 -10.87 8.28
CA ASP A 3 -12.08 -11.41 8.49
C ASP A 3 -10.89 -10.47 8.24
N PHE A 4 -11.12 -9.16 8.23
CA PHE A 4 -10.05 -8.15 8.22
C PHE A 4 -9.50 -7.89 9.64
N PRO A 5 -8.20 -7.56 9.76
CA PRO A 5 -7.56 -7.20 11.02
C PRO A 5 -7.92 -5.76 11.42
N GLY A 6 -9.17 -5.54 11.83
CA GLY A 6 -9.70 -4.20 12.14
C GLY A 6 -8.96 -3.47 13.27
N ASP A 7 -8.35 -4.20 14.21
CA ASP A 7 -7.61 -3.62 15.33
C ASP A 7 -6.18 -3.18 14.94
N ASP A 8 -5.57 -3.84 13.95
CA ASP A 8 -4.20 -3.57 13.50
C ASP A 8 -4.14 -2.71 12.21
N THR A 9 -5.29 -2.46 11.58
CA THR A 9 -5.35 -1.69 10.33
C THR A 9 -5.00 -0.22 10.61
N PRO A 10 -4.00 0.38 9.93
CA PRO A 10 -3.63 1.76 10.14
C PRO A 10 -4.75 2.71 9.68
N ILE A 11 -5.22 3.58 10.58
CA ILE A 11 -6.23 4.61 10.30
C ILE A 11 -5.62 5.99 10.50
N ILE A 12 -5.44 6.72 9.40
CA ILE A 12 -4.82 8.04 9.40
C ILE A 12 -5.90 9.10 9.25
N LYS A 13 -5.91 10.04 10.19
CA LYS A 13 -6.91 11.13 10.22
C LYS A 13 -6.34 12.35 9.49
N GLY A 14 -7.01 12.76 8.43
CA GLY A 14 -6.62 13.91 7.63
C GLY A 14 -7.74 14.34 6.68
N SER A 15 -7.42 15.29 5.81
CA SER A 15 -8.33 15.86 4.83
C SER A 15 -7.62 16.05 3.49
N ALA A 16 -8.06 15.28 2.49
CA ALA A 16 -7.58 15.41 1.12
C ALA A 16 -7.84 16.80 0.52
N LYS A 17 -8.93 17.46 0.89
CA LYS A 17 -9.27 18.81 0.43
C LYS A 17 -8.23 19.84 0.90
N LEU A 18 -8.00 19.91 2.21
CA LEU A 18 -6.95 20.77 2.80
C LEU A 18 -5.57 20.50 2.20
N ALA A 19 -5.21 19.23 1.99
CA ALA A 19 -3.94 18.89 1.33
C ALA A 19 -3.86 19.44 -0.11
N LEU A 20 -4.95 19.37 -0.89
CA LEU A 20 -5.03 19.93 -2.25
C LEU A 20 -5.03 21.47 -2.26
N GLU A 21 -5.59 22.10 -1.23
CA GLU A 21 -5.58 23.55 -1.04
C GLU A 21 -4.20 24.09 -0.56
N GLY A 22 -3.23 23.20 -0.34
CA GLY A 22 -1.85 23.55 0.02
C GLY A 22 -1.60 23.69 1.52
N ASP A 23 -2.51 23.22 2.36
CA ASP A 23 -2.30 23.19 3.81
C ASP A 23 -1.18 22.21 4.18
N GLU A 24 -0.09 22.72 4.72
CA GLU A 24 1.05 21.92 5.21
C GLU A 24 0.86 21.44 6.66
N GLY A 25 -0.29 21.74 7.27
CA GLY A 25 -0.63 21.32 8.61
C GLY A 25 -0.84 19.81 8.77
N PRO A 26 -1.07 19.37 10.03
CA PRO A 26 -1.15 17.96 10.40
C PRO A 26 -2.31 17.20 9.73
N LEU A 27 -3.32 17.91 9.25
CA LEU A 27 -4.49 17.35 8.56
C LEU A 27 -4.37 17.43 7.03
N GLY A 28 -3.46 18.22 6.49
CA GLY A 28 -3.27 18.41 5.06
C GLY A 28 -2.14 17.51 4.54
N LYS A 29 -1.07 18.13 4.03
CA LYS A 29 0.07 17.44 3.40
C LYS A 29 0.72 16.40 4.31
N GLU A 30 0.85 16.68 5.60
CA GLU A 30 1.46 15.75 6.56
C GLU A 30 0.65 14.45 6.71
N ALA A 31 -0.68 14.54 6.71
CA ALA A 31 -1.55 13.36 6.77
C ALA A 31 -1.43 12.49 5.50
N ILE A 32 -1.25 13.10 4.33
CA ILE A 32 -1.02 12.38 3.08
C ILE A 32 0.33 11.67 3.08
N LEU A 33 1.38 12.32 3.60
CA LEU A 33 2.70 11.69 3.74
C LEU A 33 2.66 10.49 4.70
N LYS A 34 1.95 10.62 5.84
CA LYS A 34 1.71 9.51 6.76
C LYS A 34 0.94 8.37 6.10
N LEU A 35 -0.02 8.68 5.22
CA LEU A 35 -0.75 7.68 4.44
C LEU A 35 0.18 6.95 3.48
N ALA A 36 1.05 7.66 2.77
CA ALA A 36 2.05 7.05 1.90
C ALA A 36 3.00 6.12 2.67
N GLU A 37 3.49 6.56 3.84
CA GLU A 37 4.36 5.74 4.69
C GLU A 37 3.64 4.48 5.21
N ALA A 38 2.36 4.59 5.58
CA ALA A 38 1.57 3.43 5.98
C ALA A 38 1.35 2.44 4.82
N LEU A 39 1.21 2.92 3.58
CA LEU A 39 1.14 2.03 2.41
C LEU A 39 2.45 1.25 2.25
N ASP A 40 3.59 1.94 2.33
CA ASP A 40 4.92 1.32 2.16
C ASP A 40 5.27 0.32 3.28
N THR A 41 4.79 0.56 4.50
CA THR A 41 5.12 -0.26 5.69
C THR A 41 4.12 -1.37 5.97
N TYR A 42 2.82 -1.15 5.71
CA TYR A 42 1.77 -2.12 6.02
C TYR A 42 1.53 -3.12 4.89
N ILE A 43 1.73 -2.72 3.63
CA ILE A 43 1.54 -3.60 2.47
C ILE A 43 2.89 -4.25 2.15
N PRO A 44 3.03 -5.59 2.30
CA PRO A 44 4.27 -6.26 1.97
C PRO A 44 4.59 -6.11 0.47
N THR A 45 5.87 -5.96 0.15
CA THR A 45 6.30 -5.92 -1.25
C THR A 45 5.94 -7.25 -1.91
N PRO A 46 5.24 -7.25 -3.06
CA PRO A 46 4.90 -8.49 -3.76
C PRO A 46 6.17 -9.26 -4.15
N GLU A 47 6.14 -10.59 -3.98
CA GLU A 47 7.22 -11.45 -4.44
C GLU A 47 7.42 -11.32 -5.95
N ARG A 48 8.67 -11.13 -6.38
CA ARG A 48 8.97 -10.99 -7.80
C ARG A 48 8.97 -12.39 -8.42
N ALA A 49 8.42 -12.51 -9.64
CA ALA A 49 8.35 -13.79 -10.34
C ALA A 49 9.72 -14.48 -10.52
N VAL A 50 10.80 -13.71 -10.59
CA VAL A 50 12.18 -14.22 -10.73
C VAL A 50 12.76 -14.80 -9.43
N ASP A 51 12.21 -14.43 -8.28
CA ASP A 51 12.62 -14.95 -6.96
C ASP A 51 11.90 -16.28 -6.65
N GLY A 52 10.90 -16.64 -7.45
CA GLY A 52 10.13 -17.87 -7.34
C GLY A 52 10.87 -19.10 -7.87
N THR A 53 10.20 -20.25 -7.76
CA THR A 53 10.73 -21.50 -8.35
C THR A 53 10.70 -21.41 -9.88
N PHE A 54 11.74 -21.93 -10.53
CA PHE A 54 11.76 -22.03 -11.99
C PHE A 54 10.52 -22.76 -12.52
N LEU A 55 9.80 -22.12 -13.41
CA LEU A 55 8.63 -22.66 -14.08
C LEU A 55 8.71 -22.29 -15.55
N MET A 56 8.63 -23.31 -16.41
CA MET A 56 8.64 -23.14 -17.86
C MET A 56 7.37 -23.77 -18.43
N PRO A 57 6.41 -22.98 -18.93
CA PRO A 57 5.30 -23.52 -19.70
C PRO A 57 5.82 -24.08 -21.02
N VAL A 58 5.54 -25.35 -21.31
CA VAL A 58 5.91 -25.99 -22.58
C VAL A 58 4.83 -25.66 -23.62
N GLU A 59 5.23 -25.05 -24.73
CA GLU A 59 4.31 -24.63 -25.79
C GLU A 59 4.18 -25.65 -26.93
N ASP A 60 5.26 -26.37 -27.28
CA ASP A 60 5.27 -27.42 -28.30
C ASP A 60 6.37 -28.45 -28.01
N VAL A 61 6.21 -29.68 -28.51
CA VAL A 61 7.15 -30.80 -28.33
C VAL A 61 7.48 -31.39 -29.70
N PHE A 62 8.75 -31.29 -30.11
CA PHE A 62 9.26 -31.83 -31.37
C PHE A 62 9.99 -33.16 -31.17
#